data_AF-Q6XIY4-F1
#
_entry.id   AF-Q6XIY4-F1
#
_cell.length_a   1.000
_cell.length_b   1.000
_cell.length_c   1.000
_cell.angle_alpha   90.00
_cell.angle_beta   90.00
_cell.angle_gamma   90.00
#
_symmetry.space_group_name_H-M   'P 1'
#
loop_
_entity.id
_entity.type
_entity.pdbx_description
1 polymer ?
#
loop_
_entity_poly.entity_id
_entity_poly.type
_entity_poly.pdbx_seq_one_letter_code
_entity_poly.pdbx_strand_id
1 'polypeptide(L)'
;IARNIRFGTTLGANYNLEDALWAGLTDTYCKLPMALTAENLADQYKISRERVDEFSLLSQKNWEKGQKEGAFNAEITPIKLKVKGKEVDFVVDEHPRPKTTIEGLNKLPSLFKKNGVVTAGTASGICDGASAVIVASEEALKEYNLKPLARLVAFSFVGVKPEIMGIGPVPAIQNVLKVSGKKLEDIDLFEINEAFAAQTLAC
;
A
#
# COMPACT_ATOMS: atom_id res chain seq x y z
N ILE A 1 -2.12 5.19 22.91
CA ILE A 1 -0.81 5.18 23.62
C ILE A 1 -0.86 6.25 24.70
N ALA A 2 -0.71 5.87 25.97
CA ALA A 2 -0.48 6.81 27.06
C ALA A 2 1.03 6.88 27.31
N ARG A 3 1.66 8.03 27.03
CA ARG A 3 3.10 8.21 27.21
C ARG A 3 3.41 8.78 28.59
N ASN A 4 4.62 8.51 29.08
CA ASN A 4 5.19 9.15 30.27
C ASN A 4 4.41 8.96 31.59
N ILE A 5 3.66 7.86 31.73
CA ILE A 5 2.90 7.54 32.95
C ILE A 5 3.52 6.42 33.80
N ARG A 6 4.56 5.73 33.28
CA ARG A 6 5.13 4.52 33.93
C ARG A 6 5.66 4.79 35.35
N PHE A 7 6.22 5.98 35.58
CA PHE A 7 6.93 6.32 36.82
C PHE A 7 6.20 7.36 37.67
N GLY A 8 4.87 7.44 37.53
CA GLY A 8 4.04 8.42 38.20
C GLY A 8 3.72 9.64 37.32
N THR A 9 2.68 10.36 37.71
CA THR A 9 2.19 11.55 37.01
C THR A 9 2.36 12.80 37.86
N THR A 10 2.52 13.95 37.22
CA THR A 10 2.59 15.26 37.91
C THR A 10 1.18 15.81 38.08
N LEU A 11 0.85 16.31 39.26
CA LEU A 11 -0.45 16.94 39.53
C LEU A 11 -0.69 18.11 38.56
N GLY A 12 -1.81 18.08 37.84
CA GLY A 12 -2.19 19.12 36.87
C GLY A 12 -1.56 18.99 35.48
N ALA A 13 -0.70 17.99 35.24
CA ALA A 13 -0.16 17.74 33.90
C ALA A 13 -1.21 17.13 32.97
N ASN A 14 -1.17 17.54 31.69
CA ASN A 14 -2.07 17.03 30.67
C ASN A 14 -1.46 15.79 29.99
N TYR A 15 -2.13 14.65 30.09
CA TYR A 15 -1.74 13.40 29.45
C TYR A 15 -2.78 13.02 28.42
N ASN A 16 -2.38 12.97 27.15
CA ASN A 16 -3.27 12.60 26.06
C ASN A 16 -3.20 11.08 25.82
N LEU A 17 -4.35 10.51 25.49
CA LEU A 17 -4.40 9.21 24.83
C LEU A 17 -4.15 9.42 23.34
N GLU A 18 -2.97 9.03 22.87
CA GLU A 18 -2.62 9.13 21.46
C GLU A 18 -3.16 7.95 20.66
N ASP A 19 -3.67 8.19 19.47
CA ASP A 19 -3.97 7.13 18.51
C ASP A 19 -2.66 6.61 17.89
N ALA A 20 -2.39 5.32 18.04
CA ALA A 20 -1.18 4.68 17.52
C ALA A 20 -1.15 4.67 15.99
N LEU A 21 -2.30 4.50 15.36
CA LEU A 21 -2.45 4.47 13.91
C LEU A 21 -2.15 5.84 13.32
N TRP A 22 -2.72 6.89 13.91
CA TRP A 22 -2.46 8.26 13.47
C TRP A 22 -0.99 8.67 13.68
N ALA A 23 -0.39 8.27 14.81
CA ALA A 23 1.02 8.50 15.07
C ALA A 23 1.93 7.74 14.09
N GLY A 24 1.56 6.51 13.71
CA GLY A 24 2.33 5.69 12.76
C GLY A 24 2.29 6.20 11.32
N LEU A 25 1.26 6.95 10.94
CA LEU A 25 1.11 7.55 9.60
C LEU A 25 1.75 8.95 9.47
N THR A 26 2.52 9.36 10.47
CA THR A 26 3.30 10.61 10.45
C THR A 26 4.79 10.29 10.56
N ASP A 27 5.57 10.79 9.59
CA ASP A 27 7.02 10.65 9.62
C ASP A 27 7.60 11.44 10.81
N THR A 28 8.36 10.76 11.66
CA THR A 28 8.91 11.39 12.87
C THR A 28 10.14 12.25 12.63
N TYR A 29 10.78 12.14 11.46
CA TYR A 29 11.95 12.93 11.07
C TYR A 29 11.54 14.22 10.36
N CYS A 30 10.78 14.14 9.26
CA CYS A 30 10.34 15.32 8.51
C CYS A 30 9.02 15.92 9.02
N LYS A 31 8.36 15.27 10.00
CA LYS A 31 7.10 15.73 10.63
C LYS A 31 5.93 15.87 9.65
N LEU A 32 5.96 15.11 8.55
CA LEU A 32 4.90 15.10 7.55
C LEU A 32 4.03 13.84 7.68
N PRO A 33 2.69 13.97 7.66
CA PRO A 33 1.81 12.85 7.34
C PRO A 33 2.18 12.23 6.00
N MET A 34 2.04 10.91 5.85
CA MET A 34 2.37 10.19 4.61
C MET A 34 1.69 10.81 3.38
N ALA A 35 0.44 11.26 3.51
CA ALA A 35 -0.29 11.91 2.42
C ALA A 35 0.36 13.21 1.93
N LEU A 36 1.00 14.00 2.81
CA LEU A 36 1.71 15.20 2.37
C LEU A 36 2.98 14.87 1.57
N THR A 37 3.60 13.72 1.80
CA THR A 37 4.71 13.25 0.96
C THR A 37 4.25 12.92 -0.47
N ALA A 38 3.02 12.41 -0.61
CA ALA A 38 2.41 12.18 -1.92
C ALA A 38 2.01 13.49 -2.62
N GLU A 39 1.52 14.50 -1.86
CA GLU A 39 1.29 15.86 -2.39
C GLU A 39 2.61 16.50 -2.88
N ASN A 40 3.72 16.31 -2.18
CA ASN A 40 5.03 16.80 -2.62
C ASN A 40 5.45 16.17 -3.95
N LEU A 41 5.23 14.86 -4.12
CA LEU A 41 5.46 14.17 -5.40
C LEU A 41 4.54 14.71 -6.49
N ALA A 42 3.26 14.93 -6.20
CA ALA A 42 2.34 15.52 -7.16
C ALA A 42 2.79 16.90 -7.64
N ASP A 43 3.23 17.77 -6.72
CA ASP A 43 3.76 19.09 -7.03
C ASP A 43 5.06 19.02 -7.85
N GLN A 44 5.97 18.10 -7.51
CA GLN A 44 7.27 17.93 -8.16
C GLN A 44 7.11 17.40 -9.59
N TYR A 45 6.27 16.38 -9.79
CA TYR A 45 6.06 15.70 -11.07
C TYR A 45 4.87 16.24 -11.87
N LYS A 46 4.22 17.32 -11.38
CA LYS A 46 3.07 17.97 -12.04
C LYS A 46 1.91 17.01 -12.30
N ILE A 47 1.62 16.17 -11.32
CA ILE A 47 0.53 15.20 -11.39
C ILE A 47 -0.77 15.91 -11.01
N SER A 48 -1.74 15.89 -11.91
CA SER A 48 -3.00 16.59 -11.73
C SER A 48 -4.02 15.78 -10.94
N ARG A 49 -5.05 16.45 -10.43
CA ARG A 49 -6.16 15.81 -9.71
C ARG A 49 -6.91 14.82 -10.60
N GLU A 50 -7.10 15.17 -11.86
CA GLU A 50 -7.80 14.33 -12.84
C GLU A 50 -7.03 13.01 -13.04
N ARG A 51 -5.70 13.08 -13.16
CA ARG A 51 -4.87 11.89 -13.37
C ARG A 51 -4.89 10.93 -12.18
N VAL A 52 -4.89 11.45 -10.95
CA VAL A 52 -5.00 10.59 -9.75
C VAL A 52 -6.38 9.95 -9.63
N ASP A 53 -7.45 10.67 -9.99
CA ASP A 53 -8.81 10.13 -9.97
C ASP A 53 -9.00 9.06 -11.07
N GLU A 54 -8.45 9.29 -12.27
CA GLU A 54 -8.43 8.30 -13.36
C GLU A 54 -7.67 7.02 -12.99
N PHE A 55 -6.49 7.17 -12.39
CA PHE A 55 -5.69 6.04 -11.92
C PHE A 55 -6.45 5.24 -10.85
N SER A 56 -7.07 5.93 -9.90
CA SER A 56 -7.83 5.28 -8.82
C SER A 56 -9.06 4.54 -9.35
N LEU A 57 -9.73 5.10 -10.36
CA LEU A 57 -10.81 4.40 -11.05
C LEU A 57 -10.30 3.16 -11.80
N LEU A 58 -9.13 3.24 -12.44
CA LEU A 58 -8.52 2.10 -13.13
C LEU A 58 -8.20 0.97 -12.13
N SER A 59 -7.62 1.29 -10.98
CA SER A 59 -7.35 0.33 -9.89
C SER A 59 -8.62 -0.42 -9.46
N GLN A 60 -9.72 0.31 -9.20
CA GLN A 60 -11.02 -0.28 -8.85
C GLN A 60 -11.56 -1.22 -9.95
N LYS A 61 -11.41 -0.84 -11.23
CA LYS A 61 -11.84 -1.65 -12.38
C LYS A 61 -10.97 -2.90 -12.55
N ASN A 62 -9.66 -2.78 -12.36
CA ASN A 62 -8.72 -3.90 -12.44
C ASN A 62 -9.02 -4.94 -11.37
N TRP A 63 -9.25 -4.50 -10.12
CA TRP A 63 -9.68 -5.40 -9.06
C TRP A 63 -11.01 -6.08 -9.40
N GLU A 64 -12.02 -5.32 -9.86
CA GLU A 64 -13.33 -5.90 -10.20
C GLU A 64 -13.22 -6.96 -11.29
N LYS A 65 -12.40 -6.69 -12.32
CA LYS A 65 -12.10 -7.65 -13.38
C LYS A 65 -11.41 -8.89 -12.83
N GLY A 66 -10.33 -8.73 -12.05
CA GLY A 66 -9.58 -9.84 -11.45
C GLY A 66 -10.47 -10.72 -10.55
N GLN A 67 -11.33 -10.10 -9.74
CA GLN A 67 -12.29 -10.80 -8.90
C GLN A 67 -13.29 -11.63 -9.74
N LYS A 68 -13.83 -11.06 -10.82
CA LYS A 68 -14.76 -11.76 -11.73
C LYS A 68 -14.08 -12.91 -12.49
N GLU A 69 -12.83 -12.74 -12.86
CA GLU A 69 -12.02 -13.73 -13.57
C GLU A 69 -11.40 -14.79 -12.63
N GLY A 70 -11.55 -14.62 -11.31
CA GLY A 70 -11.06 -15.57 -10.32
C GLY A 70 -9.55 -15.51 -10.10
N ALA A 71 -8.91 -14.37 -10.40
CA ALA A 71 -7.47 -14.19 -10.27
C ALA A 71 -6.96 -14.45 -8.84
N PHE A 72 -7.75 -14.10 -7.82
CA PHE A 72 -7.37 -14.22 -6.41
C PHE A 72 -7.67 -15.60 -5.80
N ASN A 73 -8.34 -16.50 -6.52
CA ASN A 73 -8.81 -17.78 -5.97
C ASN A 73 -7.66 -18.68 -5.51
N ALA A 74 -6.48 -18.57 -6.12
CA ALA A 74 -5.32 -19.38 -5.79
C ALA A 74 -4.52 -18.85 -4.60
N GLU A 75 -4.69 -17.58 -4.23
CA GLU A 75 -3.91 -16.89 -3.19
C GLU A 75 -4.70 -16.60 -1.91
N ILE A 76 -6.04 -16.50 -1.98
CA ILE A 76 -6.88 -16.26 -0.80
C ILE A 76 -7.08 -17.56 0.00
N THR A 77 -6.69 -17.52 1.27
CA THR A 77 -7.04 -18.56 2.25
C THR A 77 -8.30 -18.15 3.02
N PRO A 78 -9.39 -18.95 3.03
CA PRO A 78 -10.62 -18.59 3.73
C PRO A 78 -10.44 -18.38 5.24
N ILE A 79 -10.98 -17.27 5.75
CA ILE A 79 -11.07 -17.03 7.20
C ILE A 79 -12.51 -17.25 7.64
N LYS A 80 -12.73 -18.14 8.60
CA LYS A 80 -14.06 -18.40 9.17
C LYS A 80 -14.46 -17.28 10.12
N LEU A 81 -15.54 -16.57 9.78
CA LEU A 81 -16.13 -15.53 10.62
C LEU A 81 -17.48 -15.98 11.17
N LYS A 82 -17.81 -15.54 12.39
CA LYS A 82 -19.16 -15.71 12.96
C LYS A 82 -19.97 -14.45 12.74
N VAL A 83 -20.97 -14.52 11.86
CA VAL A 83 -21.90 -13.42 11.59
C VAL A 83 -23.29 -13.84 12.04
N LYS A 84 -23.84 -13.12 13.04
CA LYS A 84 -25.17 -13.42 13.62
C LYS A 84 -25.35 -14.90 14.00
N GLY A 85 -24.31 -15.52 14.56
CA GLY A 85 -24.32 -16.91 15.01
C GLY A 85 -24.11 -17.97 13.92
N LYS A 86 -23.96 -17.57 12.65
CA LYS A 86 -23.62 -18.48 11.54
C LYS A 86 -22.15 -18.31 11.16
N GLU A 87 -21.48 -19.42 10.87
CA GLU A 87 -20.15 -19.38 10.28
C GLU A 87 -20.24 -19.08 8.78
N VAL A 88 -19.47 -18.10 8.33
CA VAL A 88 -19.33 -17.72 6.93
C VAL A 88 -17.85 -17.67 6.59
N ASP A 89 -17.50 -18.12 5.40
CA ASP A 89 -16.13 -18.02 4.90
C ASP A 89 -15.92 -16.61 4.32
N PHE A 90 -14.94 -15.89 4.87
CA PHE A 90 -14.47 -14.62 4.34
C PHE A 90 -13.38 -14.88 3.30
N VAL A 91 -13.74 -14.70 2.04
CA VAL A 91 -12.93 -15.08 0.86
C VAL A 91 -12.88 -14.00 -0.22
N VAL A 92 -13.43 -12.82 0.05
CA VAL A 92 -13.48 -11.69 -0.89
C VAL A 92 -13.02 -10.45 -0.14
N ASP A 93 -12.12 -9.68 -0.74
CA ASP A 93 -11.68 -8.41 -0.18
C ASP A 93 -12.86 -7.46 0.01
N GLU A 94 -12.97 -6.85 1.18
CA GLU A 94 -14.09 -5.96 1.52
C GLU A 94 -13.86 -4.49 1.18
N HIS A 95 -12.59 -4.09 1.02
CA HIS A 95 -12.22 -2.69 0.78
C HIS A 95 -12.61 -2.16 -0.61
N PRO A 96 -12.46 -2.94 -1.70
CA PRO A 96 -12.76 -2.47 -3.05
C PRO A 96 -14.19 -1.98 -3.23
N ARG A 97 -14.35 -0.96 -4.07
CA ARG A 97 -15.60 -0.23 -4.31
C ARG A 97 -15.94 -0.34 -5.81
N PRO A 98 -16.48 -1.47 -6.29
CA PRO A 98 -16.68 -1.71 -7.72
C PRO A 98 -17.68 -0.74 -8.39
N LYS A 99 -18.48 -0.02 -7.61
CA LYS A 99 -19.42 1.00 -8.09
C LYS A 99 -18.79 2.40 -8.22
N THR A 100 -17.47 2.51 -8.11
CA THR A 100 -16.75 3.79 -8.21
C THR A 100 -16.96 4.40 -9.58
N THR A 101 -17.27 5.70 -9.64
CA THR A 101 -17.34 6.47 -10.89
C THR A 101 -16.44 7.69 -10.80
N ILE A 102 -16.01 8.20 -11.96
CA ILE A 102 -15.15 9.39 -12.01
C ILE A 102 -15.84 10.61 -11.41
N GLU A 103 -17.16 10.75 -11.60
CA GLU A 103 -17.95 11.84 -11.02
C GLU A 103 -18.03 11.73 -9.49
N GLY A 104 -18.01 10.50 -8.97
CA GLY A 104 -17.93 10.24 -7.53
C GLY A 104 -16.58 10.67 -6.97
N LEU A 105 -15.48 10.30 -7.63
CA LEU A 105 -14.12 10.67 -7.22
C LEU A 105 -13.88 12.18 -7.26
N ASN A 106 -14.32 12.85 -8.33
CA ASN A 106 -14.17 14.31 -8.50
C ASN A 106 -14.86 15.13 -7.40
N LYS A 107 -15.89 14.58 -6.75
CA LYS A 107 -16.62 15.24 -5.65
C LYS A 107 -15.92 15.13 -4.30
N LEU A 108 -14.93 14.25 -4.17
CA LEU A 108 -14.26 14.04 -2.89
C LEU A 108 -13.33 15.23 -2.57
N PRO A 109 -13.38 15.75 -1.32
CA PRO A 109 -12.51 16.84 -0.90
C PRO A 109 -11.07 16.36 -0.74
N SER A 110 -10.12 17.25 -1.00
CA SER A 110 -8.71 17.05 -0.63
C SER A 110 -8.60 16.98 0.90
N LEU A 111 -7.87 16.00 1.42
CA LEU A 111 -7.85 15.72 2.86
C LEU A 111 -6.74 16.47 3.62
N PHE A 112 -5.58 16.67 3.00
CA PHE A 112 -4.36 17.10 3.71
C PHE A 112 -3.81 18.45 3.27
N LYS A 113 -4.14 18.90 2.05
CA LYS A 113 -3.68 20.16 1.47
C LYS A 113 -4.85 20.84 0.75
N LYS A 114 -5.02 22.16 0.94
CA LYS A 114 -6.00 22.94 0.19
C LYS A 114 -5.68 22.85 -1.30
N ASN A 115 -6.66 22.46 -2.11
CA ASN A 115 -6.49 22.20 -3.55
C ASN A 115 -5.42 21.12 -3.84
N GLY A 116 -5.20 20.19 -2.90
CA GLY A 116 -4.34 19.03 -3.11
C GLY A 116 -4.99 17.93 -3.94
N VAL A 117 -4.20 16.95 -4.35
CA VAL A 117 -4.67 15.84 -5.19
C VAL A 117 -5.10 14.62 -4.36
N VAL A 118 -4.68 14.52 -3.10
CA VAL A 118 -4.96 13.34 -2.26
C VAL A 118 -6.33 13.45 -1.60
N THR A 119 -7.17 12.44 -1.84
CA THR A 119 -8.51 12.28 -1.27
C THR A 119 -8.70 10.89 -0.68
N ALA A 120 -9.83 10.66 -0.03
CA ALA A 120 -10.22 9.33 0.45
C ALA A 120 -10.46 8.30 -0.68
N GLY A 121 -10.58 8.75 -1.94
CA GLY A 121 -10.74 7.89 -3.11
C GLY A 121 -9.44 7.65 -3.87
N THR A 122 -8.37 8.38 -3.55
CA THR A 122 -7.06 8.32 -4.24
C THR A 122 -5.90 7.92 -3.33
N ALA A 123 -6.20 7.56 -2.09
CA ALA A 123 -5.30 6.98 -1.11
C ALA A 123 -5.76 5.56 -0.76
N SER A 124 -4.82 4.69 -0.39
CA SER A 124 -5.14 3.36 0.10
C SER A 124 -5.93 3.42 1.41
N GLY A 125 -6.77 2.40 1.63
CA GLY A 125 -7.47 2.21 2.89
C GLY A 125 -6.55 1.83 4.05
N ILE A 126 -7.13 1.92 5.24
CA ILE A 126 -6.61 1.23 6.43
C ILE A 126 -7.31 -0.12 6.43
N CYS A 127 -6.52 -1.19 6.27
CA CYS A 127 -7.03 -2.55 6.06
C CYS A 127 -6.29 -3.53 6.98
N ASP A 128 -6.97 -4.61 7.32
CA ASP A 128 -6.41 -5.73 8.07
C ASP A 128 -6.18 -6.91 7.11
N GLY A 129 -4.99 -7.51 7.17
CA GLY A 129 -4.64 -8.65 6.33
C GLY A 129 -3.32 -9.29 6.76
N ALA A 130 -3.10 -10.53 6.33
CA ALA A 130 -1.86 -11.25 6.52
C ALA A 130 -1.55 -12.11 5.29
N SER A 131 -0.26 -12.24 4.97
CA SER A 131 0.25 -13.05 3.86
C SER A 131 1.45 -13.87 4.32
N ALA A 132 1.62 -15.08 3.77
CA ALA A 132 2.79 -15.91 4.04
C ALA A 132 3.35 -16.51 2.75
N VAL A 133 4.69 -16.54 2.64
CA VAL A 133 5.42 -17.18 1.55
C VAL A 133 6.48 -18.10 2.15
N ILE A 134 6.54 -19.34 1.68
CA ILE A 134 7.60 -20.28 2.05
C ILE A 134 8.75 -20.12 1.06
N VAL A 135 9.94 -19.79 1.59
CA VAL A 135 11.17 -19.72 0.82
C VAL A 135 12.02 -20.95 1.14
N ALA A 136 12.54 -21.62 0.11
CA ALA A 136 13.36 -22.81 0.24
C ALA A 136 14.63 -22.68 -0.61
N SER A 137 15.74 -23.25 -0.13
CA SER A 137 16.97 -23.40 -0.93
C SER A 137 16.81 -24.50 -1.97
N GLU A 138 17.70 -24.55 -2.97
CA GLU A 138 17.64 -25.59 -4.01
C GLU A 138 17.82 -27.00 -3.42
N GLU A 139 18.63 -27.13 -2.36
CA GLU A 139 18.83 -28.39 -1.64
C GLU A 139 17.52 -28.84 -0.98
N ALA A 140 16.82 -27.93 -0.30
CA ALA A 140 15.55 -28.22 0.35
C ALA A 140 14.46 -28.62 -0.66
N LEU A 141 14.48 -28.07 -1.89
CA LEU A 141 13.57 -28.50 -2.95
C LEU A 141 13.76 -29.99 -3.28
N LYS A 142 15.00 -30.47 -3.34
CA LYS A 142 15.34 -31.88 -3.63
C LYS A 142 15.04 -32.78 -2.44
N GLU A 143 15.44 -32.38 -1.24
CA GLU A 143 15.26 -33.15 -0.01
C GLU A 143 13.78 -33.40 0.32
N TYR A 144 12.96 -32.35 0.22
CA TYR A 144 11.54 -32.41 0.56
C TYR A 144 10.61 -32.58 -0.66
N ASN A 145 11.19 -32.81 -1.85
CA ASN A 145 10.46 -32.97 -3.12
C ASN A 145 9.42 -31.86 -3.37
N LEU A 146 9.83 -30.61 -3.15
CA LEU A 146 8.97 -29.43 -3.30
C LEU A 146 8.94 -28.95 -4.75
N LYS A 147 7.78 -28.48 -5.22
CA LYS A 147 7.61 -27.86 -6.53
C LYS A 147 7.59 -26.32 -6.38
N PRO A 148 8.64 -25.59 -6.78
CA PRO A 148 8.68 -24.14 -6.65
C PRO A 148 7.68 -23.47 -7.60
N LEU A 149 7.07 -22.37 -7.15
CA LEU A 149 6.18 -21.53 -7.97
C LEU A 149 6.95 -20.44 -8.73
N ALA A 150 7.98 -19.88 -8.08
CA ALA A 150 8.84 -18.83 -8.62
C ALA A 150 10.24 -18.94 -8.00
N ARG A 151 11.18 -18.16 -8.54
CA ARG A 151 12.55 -18.04 -8.02
C ARG A 151 12.84 -16.58 -7.70
N LEU A 152 13.31 -16.29 -6.48
CA LEU A 152 13.82 -14.97 -6.13
C LEU A 152 15.17 -14.75 -6.85
N VAL A 153 15.16 -13.91 -7.88
CA VAL A 153 16.37 -13.65 -8.69
C VAL A 153 17.30 -12.65 -8.02
N ALA A 154 16.75 -11.56 -7.50
CA ALA A 154 17.46 -10.51 -6.78
C ALA A 154 16.45 -9.69 -5.96
N PHE A 155 16.96 -8.95 -4.98
CA PHE A 155 16.20 -7.94 -4.25
C PHE A 155 17.09 -6.73 -4.00
N SER A 156 16.48 -5.58 -3.74
CA SER A 156 17.19 -4.33 -3.46
C SER A 156 16.39 -3.48 -2.48
N PHE A 157 17.09 -2.78 -1.59
CA PHE A 157 16.55 -1.76 -0.71
C PHE A 157 17.40 -0.50 -0.82
N VAL A 158 16.77 0.67 -0.75
CA VAL A 158 17.41 1.97 -0.91
C VAL A 158 16.76 2.99 0.02
N GLY A 159 17.52 4.01 0.42
CA GLY A 159 16.99 5.18 1.12
C GLY A 159 16.70 6.31 0.13
N VAL A 160 15.63 7.05 0.38
CA VAL A 160 15.29 8.31 -0.32
C VAL A 160 15.00 9.40 0.70
N LYS A 161 14.81 10.64 0.23
CA LYS A 161 14.41 11.74 1.10
C LYS A 161 13.04 11.46 1.72
N PRO A 162 12.86 11.60 3.05
CA PRO A 162 11.59 11.31 3.72
C PRO A 162 10.41 12.13 3.18
N GLU A 163 10.65 13.37 2.75
CA GLU A 163 9.62 14.28 2.23
C GLU A 163 8.98 13.80 0.92
N ILE A 164 9.62 12.85 0.24
CA ILE A 164 9.18 12.25 -1.02
C ILE A 164 9.31 10.72 -0.97
N MET A 165 9.11 10.12 0.21
CA MET A 165 9.35 8.69 0.46
C MET A 165 8.74 7.76 -0.59
N GLY A 166 7.59 8.17 -1.15
CA GLY A 166 6.85 7.42 -2.16
C GLY A 166 7.63 7.11 -3.44
N ILE A 167 8.69 7.85 -3.76
CA ILE A 167 9.52 7.58 -4.95
C ILE A 167 10.49 6.42 -4.76
N GLY A 168 10.61 5.87 -3.54
CA GLY A 168 11.50 4.76 -3.20
C GLY A 168 11.53 3.58 -4.19
N PRO A 169 10.39 3.16 -4.78
CA PRO A 169 10.38 2.11 -5.79
C PRO A 169 11.25 2.39 -7.01
N VAL A 170 11.37 3.64 -7.48
CA VAL A 170 12.14 3.98 -8.69
C VAL A 170 13.63 3.59 -8.56
N PRO A 171 14.40 4.13 -7.58
CA PRO A 171 15.79 3.72 -7.41
C PRO A 171 15.92 2.25 -6.97
N ALA A 172 14.93 1.68 -6.27
CA ALA A 172 14.96 0.27 -5.89
C ALA A 172 14.88 -0.65 -7.12
N ILE A 173 13.96 -0.36 -8.04
CA ILE A 173 13.78 -1.07 -9.31
C ILE A 173 15.02 -0.89 -10.20
N GLN A 174 15.53 0.33 -10.34
CA GLN A 174 16.76 0.58 -11.11
C GLN A 174 17.95 -0.22 -10.56
N ASN A 175 18.09 -0.31 -9.23
CA ASN A 175 19.17 -1.06 -8.61
C ASN A 175 18.99 -2.59 -8.76
N VAL A 176 17.78 -3.12 -8.57
CA VAL A 176 17.54 -4.58 -8.71
C VAL A 176 17.71 -5.05 -10.16
N LEU A 177 17.32 -4.23 -11.14
CA LEU A 177 17.59 -4.51 -12.56
C LEU A 177 19.09 -4.58 -12.84
N LYS A 178 19.86 -3.63 -12.31
CA LYS A 178 21.33 -3.63 -12.43
C LYS A 178 21.96 -4.88 -11.79
N VAL A 179 21.56 -5.24 -10.58
CA VAL A 179 22.13 -6.40 -9.85
C VAL A 179 21.73 -7.73 -10.48
N SER A 180 20.51 -7.84 -11.02
CA SER A 180 20.04 -9.03 -11.72
C SER A 180 20.51 -9.15 -13.17
N GLY A 181 21.11 -8.09 -13.73
CA GLY A 181 21.47 -8.01 -15.14
C GLY A 181 20.26 -7.98 -16.08
N LYS A 182 19.08 -7.59 -15.56
CA LYS A 182 17.82 -7.48 -16.31
C LYS A 182 17.58 -6.07 -16.80
N LYS A 183 16.76 -5.95 -17.83
CA LYS A 183 16.23 -4.70 -18.37
C LYS A 183 14.76 -4.54 -18.03
N LEU A 184 14.24 -3.33 -18.18
CA LEU A 184 12.82 -3.06 -17.91
C LEU A 184 11.94 -3.86 -18.89
N GLU A 185 12.38 -4.02 -20.13
CA GLU A 185 11.69 -4.81 -21.16
C GLU A 185 11.65 -6.32 -20.86
N ASP A 186 12.48 -6.81 -19.93
CA ASP A 186 12.48 -8.22 -19.52
C ASP A 186 11.39 -8.52 -18.46
N ILE A 187 10.67 -7.50 -17.99
CA ILE A 187 9.70 -7.62 -16.91
C ILE A 187 8.29 -7.67 -17.48
N ASP A 188 7.65 -8.83 -17.36
CA ASP A 188 6.29 -9.04 -17.87
C ASP A 188 5.22 -8.34 -17.01
N LEU A 189 5.46 -8.22 -15.70
CA LEU A 189 4.49 -7.69 -14.73
C LEU A 189 5.18 -6.90 -13.63
N PHE A 190 4.62 -5.73 -13.31
CA PHE A 190 5.03 -4.88 -12.19
C PHE A 190 3.91 -4.82 -11.15
N GLU A 191 4.29 -5.01 -9.89
CA GLU A 191 3.46 -4.69 -8.72
C GLU A 191 4.12 -3.53 -7.98
N ILE A 192 3.54 -2.33 -8.08
CA ILE A 192 3.95 -1.15 -7.32
C ILE A 192 2.79 -0.81 -6.39
N ASN A 193 2.98 -1.04 -5.09
CA ASN A 193 1.95 -0.82 -4.08
C ASN A 193 1.34 0.59 -4.16
N GLU A 194 0.01 0.66 -4.20
CA GLU A 194 -0.76 1.89 -4.42
C GLU A 194 -1.08 2.63 -3.11
N ALA A 195 -0.05 3.04 -2.36
CA ALA A 195 -0.28 3.79 -1.11
C ALA A 195 -1.04 5.11 -1.37
N PHE A 196 -0.64 5.82 -2.42
CA PHE A 196 -1.34 6.98 -2.94
C PHE A 196 -1.22 6.98 -4.47
N ALA A 197 -2.31 7.27 -5.19
CA ALA A 197 -2.29 7.34 -6.64
C ALA A 197 -1.22 8.33 -7.17
N ALA A 198 -1.04 9.46 -6.50
CA ALA A 198 0.01 10.43 -6.83
C ALA A 198 1.42 9.86 -6.71
N GLN A 199 1.66 9.01 -5.72
CA GLN A 199 2.95 8.34 -5.53
C GLN A 199 3.18 7.30 -6.62
N THR A 200 2.19 6.45 -6.91
CA THR A 200 2.33 5.42 -7.95
C THR A 200 2.56 6.03 -9.33
N LEU A 201 1.85 7.12 -9.66
CA LEU A 201 2.03 7.85 -10.93
C LEU A 201 3.36 8.60 -11.03
N ALA A 202 4.02 8.88 -9.91
CA ALA A 202 5.35 9.50 -9.89
C ALA A 202 6.47 8.47 -10.11
N CYS A 203 6.22 7.20 -9.81
CA CYS A 203 7.13 6.09 -10.06
C CYS A 203 7.20 5.73 -11.55
#